data_AF-A0ABC9FWG8-F1
#
_entry.id   AF-A0ABC9FWG8-F1
#
_cell.length_a   1.000
_cell.length_b   1.000
_cell.length_c   1.000
_cell.angle_alpha   90.00
_cell.angle_beta   90.00
_cell.angle_gamma   90.00
#
_symmetry.space_group_name_H-M   'P 1'
#
loop_
_entity.id
_entity.type
_entity.pdbx_description
1 polymer ?
#
loop_
_entity_poly.entity_id
_entity_poly.type
_entity_poly.pdbx_seq_one_letter_code
_entity_poly.pdbx_strand_id
1 'polypeptide(L)'
;MTHAEKPQSWSDLPTELAGLVLCRLPAYSDRVRFGAVCRHWSFSAKQHYLPPPVPCLAFPDGTFFSLPHSESFQFPDSVGYHSSSGEWLVFSCDGTYSLKNPFSKVTLTLPKLSCFCPIEEPEEIVPVTLKEERPQESLDMGAEMSVYKLVVCSSLLAAAIVNLGPLYTVALCRPGADSWLVSTLLRRDQHIDMMFCGGKLYVLDEFKNLLAIDVGEDNDNSKLSISQVECLIDTPSVTFSLMRNGATSIHQYLVESHGALLMVRTTFFGVLSDDNTGCMSTKPVGIEFKVFKADFHSARWVGVTNLGDDQALYISQSSSQSVCVSPYKLKGNCIFILDDGTCDWFWSGKTSSYAVHRMSDGGTYLPMPQGSFKGGKAPATWLFPSSTM
;
A
#
# COMPACT_ATOMS: atom_id res chain seq x y z
N MET A 1 27.26 -45.30 36.62
CA MET A 1 27.31 -44.95 35.18
C MET A 1 26.34 -43.82 34.96
N THR A 2 26.84 -42.59 34.88
CA THR A 2 26.07 -41.41 34.52
C THR A 2 25.83 -41.44 33.02
N HIS A 3 24.57 -41.61 32.59
CA HIS A 3 24.19 -41.38 31.20
C HIS A 3 24.48 -39.91 30.87
N ALA A 4 25.51 -39.66 30.07
CA ALA A 4 25.68 -38.36 29.44
C ALA A 4 24.58 -38.24 28.39
N GLU A 5 23.57 -37.41 28.65
CA GLU A 5 22.58 -37.03 27.64
C GLU A 5 23.34 -36.38 26.47
N LYS A 6 23.29 -37.03 25.30
CA LYS A 6 23.78 -36.44 24.06
C LYS A 6 22.96 -35.17 23.82
N PRO A 7 23.58 -34.01 23.53
CA PRO A 7 22.81 -32.82 23.20
C PRO A 7 21.94 -33.13 21.99
N GLN A 8 20.62 -33.01 22.16
CA GLN A 8 19.66 -33.21 21.07
C GLN A 8 19.95 -32.20 19.98
N SER A 9 20.06 -32.68 18.73
CA SER A 9 20.29 -31.80 17.60
C SER A 9 19.02 -31.06 17.24
N TRP A 10 19.13 -29.80 16.80
CA TRP A 10 18.01 -29.06 16.20
C TRP A 10 17.40 -29.78 14.99
N SER A 11 18.18 -30.64 14.33
CA SER A 11 17.72 -31.49 13.23
C SER A 11 16.77 -32.61 13.70
N ASP A 12 16.77 -32.97 14.98
CA ASP A 12 15.95 -34.04 15.57
C ASP A 12 14.62 -33.50 16.14
N LEU A 13 14.36 -32.20 15.99
CA LEU A 13 13.16 -31.55 16.50
C LEU A 13 11.89 -32.12 15.84
N PRO A 14 10.87 -32.56 16.59
CA PRO A 14 9.58 -32.99 16.03
C PRO A 14 8.96 -31.94 15.10
N THR A 15 8.25 -32.39 14.07
CA THR A 15 7.62 -31.52 13.05
C THR A 15 6.71 -30.47 13.65
N GLU A 16 6.00 -30.81 14.73
CA GLU A 16 5.10 -29.90 15.45
C GLU A 16 5.88 -28.76 16.11
N LEU A 17 7.00 -29.07 16.77
CA LEU A 17 7.85 -28.06 17.41
C LEU A 17 8.58 -27.21 16.38
N ALA A 18 9.04 -27.81 15.27
CA ALA A 18 9.62 -27.10 14.14
C ALA A 18 8.63 -26.09 13.55
N GLY A 19 7.37 -26.49 13.38
CA GLY A 19 6.28 -25.59 12.98
C GLY A 19 6.05 -24.44 13.94
N LEU A 20 6.03 -24.71 15.25
CA LEU A 20 5.88 -23.68 16.26
C LEU A 20 7.02 -22.65 16.27
N VAL A 21 8.25 -23.07 15.96
CA VAL A 21 9.38 -22.15 15.76
C VAL A 21 9.14 -21.30 14.51
N LEU A 22 8.78 -21.95 13.39
CA LEU A 22 8.54 -21.28 12.11
C LEU A 22 7.42 -20.23 12.20
N CYS A 23 6.32 -20.52 12.89
CA CYS A 23 5.21 -19.57 13.10
C CYS A 23 5.61 -18.29 13.86
N ARG A 24 6.75 -18.30 14.56
CA ARG A 24 7.26 -17.14 15.31
C ARG A 24 8.30 -16.34 14.53
N LEU A 25 8.69 -16.78 13.34
CA LEU A 25 9.60 -16.03 12.48
C LEU A 25 8.84 -14.91 11.75
N PRO A 26 9.10 -13.62 12.04
CA PRO A 26 8.38 -12.52 11.39
C PRO A 26 8.82 -12.31 9.94
N ALA A 27 10.12 -12.45 9.69
CA ALA A 27 10.72 -12.14 8.41
C ALA A 27 10.50 -13.25 7.38
N TYR A 28 10.17 -12.87 6.16
CA TYR A 28 10.10 -13.80 5.02
C TYR A 28 11.45 -14.52 4.80
N SER A 29 12.56 -13.78 4.85
CA SER A 29 13.91 -14.33 4.63
C SER A 29 14.26 -15.45 5.60
N ASP A 30 13.93 -15.29 6.89
CA ASP A 30 14.21 -16.30 7.92
C ASP A 30 13.41 -17.58 7.72
N ARG A 31 12.16 -17.46 7.25
CA ARG A 31 11.32 -18.61 6.93
C ARG A 31 11.83 -19.39 5.71
N VAL A 32 12.32 -18.69 4.68
CA VAL A 32 12.99 -19.34 3.53
C VAL A 32 14.24 -20.08 4.00
N ARG A 33 15.06 -19.43 4.82
CA ARG A 33 16.28 -20.03 5.39
C ARG A 33 15.97 -21.24 6.26
N PHE A 34 14.89 -21.19 7.04
CA PHE A 34 14.41 -22.32 7.84
C PHE A 34 14.15 -23.55 6.95
N GLY A 35 13.40 -23.38 5.86
CA GLY A 35 13.14 -24.46 4.90
C GLY A 35 14.38 -25.00 4.20
N ALA A 36 15.45 -24.19 4.10
CA ALA A 36 16.70 -24.55 3.45
C ALA A 36 17.70 -25.33 4.34
N VAL A 37 17.44 -25.45 5.65
CA VAL A 37 18.38 -26.11 6.58
C VAL A 37 18.56 -27.59 6.28
N CYS A 38 17.45 -28.35 6.16
CA CYS A 38 17.47 -29.78 5.85
C CYS A 38 16.11 -30.24 5.32
N ARG A 39 16.05 -31.49 4.79
CA ARG A 39 14.80 -32.07 4.26
C ARG A 39 13.66 -32.11 5.29
N HIS A 40 13.98 -32.37 6.55
CA HIS A 40 12.99 -32.42 7.65
C HIS A 40 12.38 -31.05 7.93
N TRP A 41 13.19 -29.99 7.97
CA TRP A 41 12.72 -28.63 8.18
C TRP A 41 11.94 -28.10 6.96
N SER A 42 12.40 -28.43 5.75
CA SER A 42 11.66 -28.16 4.51
C SER A 42 10.29 -28.83 4.49
N PHE A 43 10.22 -30.11 4.90
CA PHE A 43 8.96 -30.83 5.02
C PHE A 43 8.05 -30.18 6.08
N SER A 44 8.61 -29.90 7.26
CA SER A 44 7.87 -29.26 8.35
C SER A 44 7.30 -27.90 7.92
N ALA A 45 8.07 -27.09 7.20
CA ALA A 45 7.61 -25.79 6.72
C ALA A 45 6.38 -25.86 5.82
N LYS A 46 6.23 -26.94 5.05
CA LYS A 46 5.08 -27.16 4.15
C LYS A 46 3.84 -27.72 4.85
N GLN A 47 3.97 -28.23 6.07
CA GLN A 47 2.88 -28.87 6.81
C GLN A 47 2.09 -27.91 7.70
N HIS A 48 2.61 -26.71 7.95
CA HIS A 48 2.02 -25.77 8.91
C HIS A 48 1.40 -24.56 8.22
N TYR A 49 0.23 -24.15 8.70
CA TYR A 49 -0.37 -22.88 8.33
C TYR A 49 0.39 -21.75 9.03
N LEU A 50 1.05 -20.91 8.25
CA LEU A 50 1.87 -19.83 8.78
C LEU A 50 1.07 -18.52 8.84
N PRO A 51 1.21 -17.72 9.92
CA PRO A 51 0.73 -16.34 9.90
C PRO A 51 1.47 -15.55 8.81
N PRO A 52 0.87 -14.56 8.14
CA PRO A 52 1.56 -13.77 7.11
C PRO A 52 2.83 -13.09 7.66
N PRO A 53 3.97 -13.17 6.96
CA PRO A 53 5.20 -12.50 7.39
C PRO A 53 4.99 -10.98 7.47
N VAL A 54 5.86 -10.31 8.23
CA VAL A 54 5.86 -8.84 8.27
C VAL A 54 6.39 -8.26 6.96
N PRO A 55 6.06 -6.99 6.63
CA PRO A 55 6.42 -6.41 5.35
C PRO A 55 7.93 -6.30 5.15
N CYS A 56 8.31 -6.37 3.88
CA CYS A 56 9.66 -6.09 3.43
C CYS A 56 9.74 -4.65 2.91
N LEU A 57 10.84 -3.97 3.20
CA LEU A 57 11.22 -2.72 2.55
C LEU A 57 12.04 -3.06 1.30
N ALA A 58 11.52 -2.74 0.13
CA ALA A 58 12.21 -2.96 -1.15
C ALA A 58 12.76 -1.65 -1.70
N PHE A 59 13.99 -1.69 -2.21
CA PHE A 59 14.67 -0.58 -2.85
C PHE A 59 14.76 -0.79 -4.37
N PRO A 60 14.77 0.29 -5.17
CA PRO A 60 14.79 0.21 -6.64
C PRO A 60 16.01 -0.50 -7.23
N ASP A 61 17.08 -0.65 -6.46
CA ASP A 61 18.29 -1.38 -6.83
C ASP A 61 18.18 -2.90 -6.64
N GLY A 62 17.01 -3.39 -6.21
CA GLY A 62 16.77 -4.81 -5.94
C GLY A 62 17.16 -5.26 -4.53
N THR A 63 17.58 -4.35 -3.65
CA THR A 63 17.87 -4.62 -2.24
C THR A 63 16.57 -4.66 -1.42
N PHE A 64 16.41 -5.70 -0.61
CA PHE A 64 15.25 -5.90 0.27
C PHE A 64 15.69 -6.02 1.72
N PHE A 65 14.91 -5.48 2.65
CA PHE A 65 15.09 -5.64 4.09
C PHE A 65 13.84 -6.23 4.71
N SER A 66 14.00 -7.25 5.55
CA SER A 66 12.87 -7.81 6.32
C SER A 66 12.78 -7.13 7.68
N LEU A 67 11.65 -6.50 7.99
CA LEU A 67 11.41 -5.98 9.32
C LEU A 67 11.24 -7.13 10.34
N PRO A 68 11.51 -6.91 11.64
CA PRO A 68 12.21 -5.77 12.24
C PRO A 68 13.75 -5.83 12.07
N HIS A 69 14.27 -6.84 11.36
CA HIS A 69 15.70 -7.09 11.25
C HIS A 69 16.36 -6.21 10.18
N SER A 70 17.69 -6.15 10.21
CA SER A 70 18.49 -5.31 9.31
C SER A 70 19.20 -6.10 8.21
N GLU A 71 19.00 -7.41 8.14
CA GLU A 71 19.64 -8.20 7.09
C GLU A 71 18.99 -7.91 5.75
N SER A 72 19.83 -7.50 4.80
CA SER A 72 19.42 -7.32 3.44
C SER A 72 19.56 -8.61 2.63
N PHE A 73 18.74 -8.74 1.61
CA PHE A 73 18.81 -9.78 0.60
C PHE A 73 18.46 -9.18 -0.76
N GLN A 74 18.81 -9.90 -1.82
CA GLN A 74 18.75 -9.37 -3.19
C GLN A 74 17.75 -10.16 -4.02
N PHE A 75 16.93 -9.43 -4.79
CA PHE A 75 16.19 -9.98 -5.90
C PHE A 75 16.60 -9.27 -7.19
N PRO A 76 17.52 -9.86 -7.99
CA PRO A 76 18.01 -9.23 -9.22
C PRO A 76 16.91 -8.90 -10.23
N ASP A 77 15.85 -9.71 -10.28
CA ASP A 77 14.69 -9.51 -11.17
C ASP A 77 13.80 -8.32 -10.76
N SER A 78 14.09 -7.70 -9.62
CA SER A 78 13.31 -6.63 -9.01
C SER A 78 13.87 -5.22 -9.25
N VAL A 79 14.98 -5.10 -9.99
CA VAL A 79 15.64 -3.81 -10.25
C VAL A 79 14.78 -2.94 -11.18
N GLY A 80 14.63 -1.67 -10.83
CA GLY A 80 13.95 -0.68 -11.67
C GLY A 80 12.42 -0.79 -11.67
N TYR A 81 11.82 -1.29 -10.59
CA TYR A 81 10.37 -1.20 -10.42
C TYR A 81 9.93 0.28 -10.37
N HIS A 82 8.72 0.54 -10.84
CA HIS A 82 8.07 1.85 -10.83
C HIS A 82 7.24 2.07 -9.56
N SER A 83 6.53 1.05 -9.09
CA SER A 83 5.65 1.11 -7.90
C SER A 83 5.41 -0.29 -7.31
N SER A 84 4.51 -0.44 -6.34
CA SER A 84 4.08 -1.72 -5.78
C SER A 84 2.57 -1.78 -5.53
N SER A 85 2.07 -2.98 -5.31
CA SER A 85 0.69 -3.24 -4.86
C SER A 85 0.65 -4.56 -4.08
N GLY A 86 0.59 -4.49 -2.75
CA GLY A 86 0.62 -5.69 -1.91
C GLY A 86 1.93 -6.47 -2.05
N GLU A 87 1.87 -7.68 -2.63
CA GLU A 87 3.04 -8.52 -2.92
C GLU A 87 3.64 -8.31 -4.32
N TRP A 88 3.05 -7.42 -5.13
CA TRP A 88 3.43 -7.20 -6.53
C TRP A 88 4.33 -5.98 -6.69
N LEU A 89 5.43 -6.16 -7.41
CA LEU A 89 6.21 -5.05 -7.96
C LEU A 89 5.68 -4.68 -9.34
N VAL A 90 5.51 -3.39 -9.57
CA VAL A 90 4.96 -2.82 -10.79
C VAL A 90 6.10 -2.28 -11.64
N PHE A 91 6.23 -2.75 -12.88
CA PHE A 91 7.21 -2.29 -13.86
C PHE A 91 6.50 -1.62 -15.01
N SER A 92 7.06 -0.51 -15.49
CA SER A 92 6.59 0.19 -16.70
C SER A 92 7.63 0.04 -17.80
N CYS A 93 7.22 -0.43 -18.97
CA CYS A 93 8.06 -0.56 -20.15
C CYS A 93 7.23 -0.21 -21.39
N ASP A 94 7.64 0.83 -22.13
CA ASP A 94 7.01 1.31 -23.37
C ASP A 94 5.47 1.45 -23.27
N GLY A 95 4.99 2.04 -22.17
CA GLY A 95 3.57 2.28 -21.90
C GLY A 95 2.77 1.02 -21.53
N THR A 96 3.43 -0.12 -21.33
CA THR A 96 2.83 -1.35 -20.81
C THR A 96 3.27 -1.56 -19.38
N TYR A 97 2.34 -2.00 -18.53
CA TYR A 97 2.63 -2.31 -17.14
C TYR A 97 2.73 -3.82 -16.95
N SER A 98 3.74 -4.27 -16.21
CA SER A 98 3.86 -5.68 -15.79
C SER A 98 4.01 -5.76 -14.29
N LEU A 99 3.38 -6.78 -13.70
CA LEU A 99 3.39 -7.07 -12.28
C LEU A 99 4.24 -8.30 -12.07
N LYS A 100 5.23 -8.23 -11.20
CA LYS A 100 6.04 -9.39 -10.82
C LYS A 100 5.95 -9.58 -9.32
N ASN A 101 5.62 -10.79 -8.90
CA ASN A 101 5.74 -11.20 -7.51
C ASN A 101 7.16 -11.77 -7.30
N PRO A 102 8.05 -11.09 -6.55
CA PRO A 102 9.42 -11.56 -6.37
C PRO A 102 9.51 -12.86 -5.56
N PHE A 103 8.48 -13.17 -4.77
CA PHE A 103 8.42 -14.33 -3.89
C PHE A 103 7.93 -15.59 -4.63
N SER A 104 6.82 -15.47 -5.39
CA SER A 104 6.23 -16.59 -6.13
C SER A 104 6.72 -16.72 -7.58
N LYS A 105 7.42 -15.70 -8.10
CA LYS A 105 7.88 -15.58 -9.50
C LYS A 105 6.77 -15.49 -10.54
N VAL A 106 5.51 -15.36 -10.11
CA VAL A 106 4.38 -15.12 -11.02
C VAL A 106 4.53 -13.73 -11.65
N THR A 107 4.24 -13.64 -12.95
CA THR A 107 4.21 -12.39 -13.70
C THR A 107 2.84 -12.21 -14.34
N LEU A 108 2.29 -11.01 -14.24
CA LEU A 108 1.06 -10.60 -14.91
C LEU A 108 1.36 -9.40 -15.82
N THR A 109 0.71 -9.32 -16.96
CA THR A 109 0.83 -8.18 -17.88
C THR A 109 -0.47 -7.42 -17.89
N LEU A 110 -0.43 -6.10 -17.81
CA LEU A 110 -1.60 -5.24 -17.92
C LEU A 110 -1.69 -4.67 -19.34
N PRO A 111 -2.88 -4.21 -19.77
CA PRO A 111 -3.03 -3.58 -21.07
C PRO A 111 -2.14 -2.34 -21.24
N LYS A 112 -1.85 -1.98 -22.48
CA LYS A 112 -1.16 -0.72 -22.80
C LYS A 112 -1.99 0.47 -22.36
N LEU A 113 -1.34 1.50 -21.82
CA LEU A 113 -2.03 2.71 -21.38
C LEU A 113 -2.69 3.49 -22.52
N SER A 114 -2.23 3.33 -23.77
CA SER A 114 -2.88 3.90 -24.95
C SER A 114 -4.12 3.11 -25.42
N CYS A 115 -4.37 1.94 -24.83
CA CYS A 115 -5.51 1.10 -25.16
C CYS A 115 -6.52 1.18 -24.02
N PHE A 116 -7.50 2.05 -24.15
CA PHE A 116 -8.57 2.19 -23.17
C PHE A 116 -9.91 2.47 -23.86
N CYS A 117 -11.00 2.17 -23.16
CA CYS A 117 -12.36 2.51 -23.57
C CYS A 117 -13.23 2.80 -22.34
N PRO A 118 -14.38 3.48 -22.49
CA PRO A 118 -15.30 3.71 -21.39
C PRO A 118 -15.80 2.38 -20.80
N ILE A 119 -15.85 2.28 -19.47
CA ILE A 119 -16.52 1.18 -18.79
C ILE A 119 -18.03 1.40 -18.76
N GLU A 120 -18.79 0.31 -18.77
CA GLU A 120 -20.22 0.35 -18.50
C GLU A 120 -20.44 0.59 -16.99
N GLU A 121 -21.15 1.66 -16.66
CA GLU A 121 -21.34 2.17 -15.30
C GLU A 121 -22.76 2.72 -15.10
N PRO A 122 -23.26 2.84 -13.86
CA PRO A 122 -24.57 3.43 -13.60
C PRO A 122 -24.62 4.90 -14.01
N GLU A 123 -25.84 5.43 -14.18
CA GLU A 123 -26.05 6.84 -14.56
C GLU A 123 -25.55 7.82 -13.48
N GLU A 124 -25.70 7.46 -12.20
CA GLU A 124 -25.43 8.35 -11.06
C GLU A 124 -24.79 7.62 -9.87
N ILE A 125 -24.13 8.39 -9.01
CA ILE A 125 -23.60 7.96 -7.71
C ILE A 125 -24.70 8.10 -6.65
N VAL A 126 -24.92 7.06 -5.84
CA VAL A 126 -25.95 7.06 -4.79
C VAL A 126 -25.30 7.26 -3.43
N PRO A 127 -25.76 8.14 -2.52
CA PRO A 127 -26.77 9.17 -2.69
C PRO A 127 -26.26 10.37 -3.53
N VAL A 128 -27.21 11.07 -4.16
CA VAL A 128 -27.02 12.17 -5.12
C VAL A 128 -26.45 13.47 -4.46
N THR A 129 -25.85 13.42 -3.26
CA THR A 129 -25.37 14.61 -2.55
C THR A 129 -24.05 15.18 -3.04
N LEU A 130 -23.35 14.52 -3.98
CA LEU A 130 -22.21 15.11 -4.68
C LEU A 130 -22.68 16.26 -5.58
N LYS A 131 -22.77 17.45 -4.99
CA LYS A 131 -23.33 18.69 -5.57
C LYS A 131 -22.60 19.25 -6.79
N GLU A 132 -21.53 18.60 -7.25
CA GLU A 132 -20.85 18.99 -8.49
C GLU A 132 -21.35 18.10 -9.63
N GLU A 133 -22.53 18.42 -10.16
CA GLU A 133 -22.94 17.98 -11.50
C GLU A 133 -21.96 18.60 -12.51
N ARG A 134 -20.85 17.91 -12.75
CA ARG A 134 -20.03 18.18 -13.94
C ARG A 134 -20.72 17.53 -15.13
N PRO A 135 -20.75 18.18 -16.30
CA PRO A 135 -21.24 17.53 -17.50
C PRO A 135 -20.47 16.21 -17.69
N GLN A 136 -21.17 15.13 -18.04
CA GLN A 136 -20.52 13.92 -18.56
C GLN A 136 -19.84 14.28 -19.90
N GLU A 137 -18.65 14.87 -19.82
CA GLU A 137 -17.83 15.12 -21.00
C GLU A 137 -17.29 13.78 -21.50
N SER A 138 -17.31 13.57 -22.81
CA SER A 138 -16.74 12.37 -23.44
C SER A 138 -15.26 12.21 -23.05
N LEU A 139 -14.80 10.97 -22.89
CA LEU A 139 -13.39 10.67 -22.68
C LEU A 139 -12.56 11.21 -23.86
N ASP A 140 -11.51 11.96 -23.56
CA ASP A 140 -10.53 12.35 -24.57
C ASP A 140 -9.67 11.13 -24.91
N MET A 141 -10.04 10.46 -26.01
CA MET A 141 -9.33 9.27 -26.51
C MET A 141 -7.93 9.59 -27.05
N GLY A 142 -7.57 10.88 -27.18
CA GLY A 142 -6.23 11.34 -27.56
C GLY A 142 -5.35 11.71 -26.37
N ALA A 143 -5.90 11.75 -25.15
CA ALA A 143 -5.14 12.11 -23.95
C ALA A 143 -4.15 11.02 -23.55
N GLU A 144 -2.98 11.45 -23.08
CA GLU A 144 -1.99 10.54 -22.49
C GLU A 144 -2.49 10.08 -21.11
N MET A 145 -2.62 8.76 -20.95
CA MET A 145 -2.98 8.14 -19.68
C MET A 145 -1.70 7.80 -18.90
N SER A 146 -1.69 8.06 -17.58
CA SER A 146 -0.62 7.60 -16.68
C SER A 146 -1.21 7.02 -15.39
N VAL A 147 -0.50 6.11 -14.73
CA VAL A 147 -0.98 5.45 -13.51
C VAL A 147 -0.48 6.20 -12.28
N TYR A 148 -1.41 6.67 -11.46
CA TYR A 148 -1.11 7.30 -10.17
C TYR A 148 -0.99 6.26 -9.05
N LYS A 149 -1.96 5.35 -8.94
CA LYS A 149 -1.96 4.24 -7.97
C LYS A 149 -2.53 2.99 -8.62
N LEU A 150 -1.96 1.82 -8.32
CA LEU A 150 -2.44 0.53 -8.79
C LEU A 150 -2.81 -0.37 -7.61
N VAL A 151 -3.97 -1.01 -7.69
CA VAL A 151 -4.46 -2.01 -6.74
C VAL A 151 -4.70 -3.32 -7.48
N VAL A 152 -3.95 -4.36 -7.13
CA VAL A 152 -4.22 -5.72 -7.59
C VAL A 152 -5.33 -6.29 -6.70
N CYS A 153 -6.56 -6.38 -7.24
CA CYS A 153 -7.73 -6.84 -6.50
C CYS A 153 -7.78 -8.38 -6.42
N SER A 154 -7.43 -9.05 -7.51
CA SER A 154 -7.34 -10.51 -7.63
C SER A 154 -6.43 -10.89 -8.81
N SER A 155 -6.26 -12.19 -9.07
CA SER A 155 -5.57 -12.66 -10.28
C SER A 155 -6.29 -12.27 -11.58
N LEU A 156 -7.56 -11.86 -11.50
CA LEU A 156 -8.42 -11.54 -12.64
C LEU A 156 -8.81 -10.06 -12.72
N LEU A 157 -8.51 -9.26 -11.70
CA LEU A 157 -8.91 -7.86 -11.63
C LEU A 157 -7.80 -6.99 -11.08
N ALA A 158 -7.45 -5.95 -11.83
CA ALA A 158 -6.63 -4.85 -11.37
C ALA A 158 -7.42 -3.54 -11.53
N ALA A 159 -7.31 -2.67 -10.53
CA ALA A 159 -7.88 -1.33 -10.54
C ALA A 159 -6.74 -0.31 -10.45
N ALA A 160 -6.85 0.79 -11.17
CA ALA A 160 -5.88 1.88 -11.13
C ALA A 160 -6.60 3.22 -10.94
N ILE A 161 -5.99 4.10 -10.16
CA ILE A 161 -6.23 5.54 -10.32
C ILE A 161 -5.30 5.99 -11.45
N VAL A 162 -5.89 6.57 -12.48
CA VAL A 162 -5.18 7.05 -13.67
C VAL A 162 -5.40 8.54 -13.87
N ASN A 163 -4.39 9.19 -14.42
CA ASN A 163 -4.48 10.57 -14.88
C ASN A 163 -4.78 10.53 -16.37
N LEU A 164 -5.87 11.16 -16.79
CA LEU A 164 -6.23 11.31 -18.18
C LEU A 164 -6.39 12.81 -18.47
N GLY A 165 -5.34 13.42 -19.02
CA GLY A 165 -5.24 14.88 -19.10
C GLY A 165 -5.15 15.52 -17.71
N PRO A 166 -6.00 16.51 -17.35
CA PRO A 166 -5.95 17.17 -16.05
C PRO A 166 -6.71 16.44 -14.94
N LEU A 167 -7.41 15.34 -15.24
CA LEU A 167 -8.32 14.67 -14.31
C LEU A 167 -7.81 13.30 -13.86
N TYR A 168 -8.12 12.97 -12.60
CA TYR A 168 -7.95 11.63 -12.02
C TYR A 168 -9.24 10.85 -12.20
N THR A 169 -9.15 9.57 -12.57
CA THR A 169 -10.31 8.66 -12.60
C THR A 169 -9.89 7.23 -12.27
N VAL A 170 -10.87 6.35 -12.12
CA VAL A 170 -10.67 4.92 -11.90
C VAL A 170 -10.70 4.17 -13.23
N ALA A 171 -9.71 3.33 -13.45
CA ALA A 171 -9.64 2.39 -14.56
C ALA A 171 -9.55 0.96 -14.05
N LEU A 172 -10.27 0.04 -14.67
CA LEU A 172 -10.26 -1.38 -14.37
C LEU A 172 -9.68 -2.14 -15.56
N CYS A 173 -8.99 -3.24 -15.30
CA CYS A 173 -8.64 -4.19 -16.34
C CYS A 173 -8.54 -5.61 -15.79
N ARG A 174 -8.62 -6.58 -16.69
CA ARG A 174 -8.10 -7.91 -16.41
C ARG A 174 -6.64 -7.97 -16.81
N PRO A 175 -5.76 -8.55 -15.97
CA PRO A 175 -4.43 -8.89 -16.43
C PRO A 175 -4.49 -9.78 -17.67
N GLY A 176 -3.75 -9.41 -18.72
CA GLY A 176 -3.74 -10.06 -20.03
C GLY A 176 -4.80 -9.57 -21.02
N ALA A 177 -5.67 -8.63 -20.65
CA ALA A 177 -6.62 -8.03 -21.57
C ALA A 177 -5.98 -7.04 -22.55
N ASP A 178 -6.72 -6.68 -23.59
CA ASP A 178 -6.27 -5.78 -24.65
C ASP A 178 -6.41 -4.29 -24.28
N SER A 179 -7.32 -3.94 -23.37
CA SER A 179 -7.59 -2.55 -23.01
C SER A 179 -7.97 -2.34 -21.54
N TRP A 180 -7.73 -1.13 -21.06
CA TRP A 180 -8.27 -0.59 -19.82
C TRP A 180 -9.73 -0.15 -20.00
N LEU A 181 -10.54 -0.31 -18.97
CA LEU A 181 -11.93 0.13 -18.89
C LEU A 181 -12.01 1.31 -17.94
N VAL A 182 -12.24 2.51 -18.46
CA VAL A 182 -12.10 3.77 -17.74
C VAL A 182 -13.46 4.32 -17.35
N SER A 183 -13.62 4.67 -16.07
CA SER A 183 -14.82 5.33 -15.57
C SER A 183 -14.88 6.79 -16.01
N THR A 184 -16.07 7.23 -16.43
CA THR A 184 -16.36 8.64 -16.74
C THR A 184 -17.04 9.34 -15.56
N LEU A 185 -17.73 8.58 -14.71
CA LEU A 185 -18.45 9.00 -13.52
C LEU A 185 -17.50 9.42 -12.36
N LEU A 186 -16.33 8.79 -12.25
CA LEU A 186 -15.41 8.94 -11.11
C LEU A 186 -14.30 9.98 -11.32
N ARG A 187 -14.49 10.95 -12.22
CA ARG A 187 -13.49 11.98 -12.52
C ARG A 187 -13.34 13.02 -11.41
N ARG A 188 -12.11 13.36 -11.02
CA ARG A 188 -11.77 14.37 -9.98
C ARG A 188 -10.56 15.22 -10.39
N ASP A 189 -10.44 16.40 -9.79
CA ASP A 189 -9.34 17.34 -10.09
C ASP A 189 -8.05 17.03 -9.32
N GLN A 190 -8.15 16.26 -8.24
CA GLN A 190 -7.03 16.01 -7.33
C GLN A 190 -6.85 14.52 -7.06
N HIS A 191 -5.68 14.23 -6.48
CA HIS A 191 -5.27 12.89 -6.10
C HIS A 191 -6.25 12.25 -5.12
N ILE A 192 -6.59 11.01 -5.44
CA ILE A 192 -7.51 10.15 -4.73
C ILE A 192 -6.66 9.03 -4.09
N ASP A 193 -7.12 8.45 -2.98
CA ASP A 193 -6.59 7.15 -2.54
C ASP A 193 -7.59 6.03 -2.78
N MET A 194 -7.10 4.83 -3.05
CA MET A 194 -7.96 3.68 -3.38
C MET A 194 -7.45 2.40 -2.74
N MET A 195 -8.38 1.54 -2.35
CA MET A 195 -8.07 0.20 -1.89
C MET A 195 -9.19 -0.80 -2.21
N PHE A 196 -8.83 -2.08 -2.32
CA PHE A 196 -9.78 -3.15 -2.52
C PHE A 196 -9.87 -3.99 -1.24
N CYS A 197 -11.06 -4.09 -0.66
CA CYS A 197 -11.30 -4.94 0.51
C CYS A 197 -12.75 -5.40 0.57
N GLY A 198 -12.99 -6.59 1.13
CA GLY A 198 -14.35 -7.12 1.27
C GLY A 198 -15.12 -7.28 -0.04
N GLY A 199 -14.41 -7.47 -1.16
CA GLY A 199 -15.02 -7.61 -2.50
C GLY A 199 -15.41 -6.30 -3.17
N LYS A 200 -15.22 -5.15 -2.52
CA LYS A 200 -15.52 -3.82 -3.06
C LYS A 200 -14.27 -2.99 -3.23
N LEU A 201 -14.32 -2.07 -4.18
CA LEU A 201 -13.29 -1.06 -4.37
C LEU A 201 -13.71 0.22 -3.66
N TYR A 202 -12.90 0.66 -2.71
CA TYR A 202 -13.12 1.88 -1.94
C TYR A 202 -12.22 2.99 -2.47
N VAL A 203 -12.80 4.15 -2.69
CA VAL A 203 -12.15 5.30 -3.31
C VAL A 203 -12.38 6.52 -2.43
N LEU A 204 -11.30 7.18 -2.04
CA LEU A 204 -11.30 8.37 -1.19
C LEU A 204 -10.94 9.59 -2.03
N ASP A 205 -11.91 10.49 -2.20
CA ASP A 205 -11.70 11.72 -2.98
C ASP A 205 -11.04 12.84 -2.17
N GLU A 206 -10.77 13.96 -2.83
CA GLU A 206 -10.09 15.14 -2.27
C GLU A 206 -10.87 15.83 -1.14
N PHE A 207 -12.18 15.61 -1.08
CA PHE A 207 -13.06 16.13 -0.03
C PHE A 207 -13.23 15.15 1.12
N LYS A 208 -12.54 14.00 1.06
CA LYS A 208 -12.63 12.88 2.01
C LYS A 208 -13.95 12.12 1.94
N ASN A 209 -14.67 12.25 0.83
CA ASN A 209 -15.81 11.41 0.60
C ASN A 209 -15.32 10.01 0.31
N LEU A 210 -16.05 9.04 0.83
CA LEU A 210 -15.75 7.64 0.63
C LEU A 210 -16.76 7.04 -0.33
N LEU A 211 -16.29 6.66 -1.51
CA LEU A 211 -17.07 5.93 -2.49
C LEU A 211 -16.77 4.44 -2.39
N ALA A 212 -17.80 3.60 -2.44
CA ALA A 212 -17.70 2.18 -2.65
C ALA A 212 -18.19 1.84 -4.06
N ILE A 213 -17.42 1.03 -4.77
CA ILE A 213 -17.67 0.64 -6.15
C ILE A 213 -17.79 -0.88 -6.17
N ASP A 214 -18.95 -1.34 -6.62
CA ASP A 214 -19.24 -2.75 -6.85
C ASP A 214 -18.91 -3.09 -8.31
N VAL A 215 -17.81 -3.83 -8.49
CA VAL A 215 -17.39 -4.29 -9.81
C VAL A 215 -18.16 -5.58 -10.15
N GLY A 216 -19.00 -5.50 -11.16
CA GLY A 216 -19.75 -6.63 -11.70
C GLY A 216 -18.96 -7.38 -12.76
N GLU A 217 -19.23 -8.67 -12.87
CA GLU A 217 -18.80 -9.50 -13.98
C GLU A 217 -20.05 -10.10 -14.64
N ASP A 218 -20.24 -9.80 -15.92
CA ASP A 218 -21.31 -10.40 -16.70
C ASP A 218 -21.03 -11.88 -16.92
N ASN A 219 -21.94 -12.75 -16.46
CA ASN A 219 -21.80 -14.20 -16.52
C ASN A 219 -21.72 -14.73 -17.96
N ASP A 220 -22.32 -14.02 -18.93
CA ASP A 220 -22.43 -14.53 -20.30
C ASP A 220 -21.20 -14.19 -21.17
N ASN A 221 -20.54 -13.06 -20.91
CA ASN A 221 -19.41 -12.58 -21.72
C ASN A 221 -18.12 -12.32 -20.93
N SER A 222 -18.12 -12.55 -19.62
CA SER A 222 -17.02 -12.13 -18.73
C SER A 222 -16.64 -10.67 -18.99
N LYS A 223 -17.61 -9.76 -19.17
CA LYS A 223 -17.32 -8.33 -19.34
C LYS A 223 -17.29 -7.68 -17.96
N LEU A 224 -16.27 -6.87 -17.68
CA LEU A 224 -16.25 -6.07 -16.44
C LEU A 224 -17.19 -4.87 -16.61
N SER A 225 -17.98 -4.59 -15.58
CA SER A 225 -18.80 -3.40 -15.47
C SER A 225 -18.74 -2.86 -14.05
N ILE A 226 -19.09 -1.59 -13.87
CA ILE A 226 -19.41 -1.03 -12.57
C ILE A 226 -20.90 -1.19 -12.38
N SER A 227 -21.30 -2.02 -11.43
CA SER A 227 -22.72 -2.32 -11.16
C SER A 227 -23.37 -1.27 -10.26
N GLN A 228 -22.60 -0.71 -9.31
CA GLN A 228 -23.07 0.29 -8.37
C GLN A 228 -21.90 1.16 -7.91
N VAL A 229 -22.16 2.46 -7.74
CA VAL A 229 -21.27 3.39 -7.05
C VAL A 229 -22.05 4.05 -5.91
N GLU A 230 -21.58 3.86 -4.68
CA GLU A 230 -22.23 4.38 -3.48
C GLU A 230 -21.31 5.34 -2.71
N CYS A 231 -21.76 6.56 -2.41
CA CYS A 231 -21.11 7.49 -1.49
C CYS A 231 -21.49 7.14 -0.04
N LEU A 232 -20.60 6.43 0.64
CA LEU A 232 -20.81 5.93 2.00
C LEU A 232 -20.55 6.98 3.08
N ILE A 233 -19.69 7.95 2.80
CA ILE A 233 -19.37 9.05 3.69
C ILE A 233 -19.26 10.31 2.85
N ASP A 234 -20.05 11.32 3.20
CA ASP A 234 -20.01 12.66 2.62
C ASP A 234 -19.51 13.63 3.70
N THR A 235 -18.34 14.25 3.48
CA THR A 235 -17.69 15.10 4.47
C THR A 235 -17.85 16.58 4.10
N PRO A 236 -18.77 17.32 4.74
CA PRO A 236 -18.89 18.75 4.47
C PRO A 236 -17.69 19.50 5.05
N SER A 237 -16.97 20.22 4.18
CA SER A 237 -15.99 21.26 4.48
C SER A 237 -14.98 20.94 5.59
N VAL A 238 -13.81 20.47 5.19
CA VAL A 238 -12.72 20.11 6.11
C VAL A 238 -11.98 21.35 6.62
N THR A 239 -11.80 21.44 7.94
CA THR A 239 -10.79 22.32 8.55
C THR A 239 -9.41 21.67 8.42
N PHE A 240 -8.56 22.20 7.56
CA PHE A 240 -7.16 21.80 7.48
C PHE A 240 -6.34 22.52 8.55
N SER A 241 -5.48 21.78 9.26
CA SER A 241 -4.46 22.37 10.12
C SER A 241 -3.35 22.93 9.25
N LEU A 242 -3.54 24.15 8.75
CA LEU A 242 -2.55 24.85 7.95
C LEU A 242 -1.57 25.58 8.87
N MET A 243 -0.26 25.41 8.60
CA MET A 243 0.74 26.24 9.25
C MET A 243 0.66 27.67 8.73
N ARG A 244 0.50 28.65 9.62
CA ARG A 244 0.58 30.08 9.25
C ARG A 244 2.03 30.41 8.86
N ASN A 245 2.24 30.89 7.64
CA ASN A 245 3.55 31.27 7.07
C ASN A 245 4.54 30.10 6.85
N GLY A 246 4.03 28.90 6.60
CA GLY A 246 4.84 27.72 6.26
C GLY A 246 4.23 26.88 5.15
N ALA A 247 4.90 25.79 4.80
CA ALA A 247 4.40 24.76 3.89
C ALA A 247 3.64 23.68 4.67
N THR A 248 2.53 23.22 4.12
CA THR A 248 1.75 22.10 4.66
C THR A 248 1.43 21.14 3.51
N SER A 249 1.78 19.86 3.64
CA SER A 249 1.34 18.80 2.73
C SER A 249 0.48 17.81 3.48
N ILE A 250 -0.62 17.37 2.89
CA ILE A 250 -1.59 16.47 3.52
C ILE A 250 -1.81 15.28 2.61
N HIS A 251 -1.46 14.09 3.08
CA HIS A 251 -1.73 12.84 2.38
C HIS A 251 -2.70 11.99 3.19
N GLN A 252 -3.45 11.15 2.49
CA GLN A 252 -4.49 10.31 3.08
C GLN A 252 -4.37 8.91 2.50
N TYR A 253 -4.44 7.92 3.36
CA TYR A 253 -4.26 6.52 3.00
C TYR A 253 -5.39 5.69 3.59
N LEU A 254 -6.05 4.90 2.75
CA LEU A 254 -7.02 3.91 3.16
C LEU A 254 -6.31 2.63 3.59
N VAL A 255 -6.73 2.07 4.72
CA VAL A 255 -6.19 0.82 5.27
C VAL A 255 -7.32 0.00 5.88
N GLU A 256 -7.38 -1.29 5.55
CA GLU A 256 -8.27 -2.22 6.24
C GLU A 256 -7.55 -2.84 7.43
N SER A 257 -8.24 -2.88 8.57
CA SER A 257 -7.74 -3.46 9.82
C SER A 257 -8.90 -4.07 10.60
N HIS A 258 -8.86 -5.39 10.82
CA HIS A 258 -9.90 -6.15 11.55
C HIS A 258 -11.34 -5.93 11.04
N GLY A 259 -11.51 -5.90 9.73
CA GLY A 259 -12.79 -5.65 9.06
C GLY A 259 -13.25 -4.19 9.11
N ALA A 260 -12.48 -3.30 9.72
CA ALA A 260 -12.76 -1.87 9.73
C ALA A 260 -11.93 -1.17 8.65
N LEU A 261 -12.60 -0.28 7.91
CA LEU A 261 -11.92 0.62 6.99
C LEU A 261 -11.44 1.87 7.73
N LEU A 262 -10.14 2.12 7.67
CA LEU A 262 -9.48 3.26 8.30
C LEU A 262 -8.96 4.23 7.23
N MET A 263 -8.99 5.52 7.55
CA MET A 263 -8.26 6.57 6.85
C MET A 263 -7.15 7.07 7.77
N VAL A 264 -5.90 6.96 7.33
CA VAL A 264 -4.74 7.57 7.97
C VAL A 264 -4.42 8.87 7.25
N ARG A 265 -4.57 9.99 7.94
CA ARG A 265 -4.16 11.31 7.46
C ARG A 265 -2.78 11.66 8.01
N THR A 266 -1.87 12.01 7.12
CA THR A 266 -0.52 12.46 7.45
C THR A 266 -0.36 13.92 7.04
N THR A 267 -0.04 14.78 8.00
CA THR A 267 0.21 16.21 7.74
C THR A 267 1.69 16.48 7.93
N PHE A 268 2.37 16.85 6.85
CA PHE A 268 3.77 17.28 6.88
C PHE A 268 3.83 18.80 7.04
N PHE A 269 4.68 19.25 7.97
CA PHE A 269 4.86 20.65 8.29
C PHE A 269 6.27 21.12 7.95
N GLY A 270 6.39 22.26 7.30
CA GLY A 270 7.67 22.87 6.98
C GLY A 270 7.65 24.39 7.07
N VAL A 271 8.81 24.98 7.38
CA VAL A 271 9.01 26.44 7.36
C VAL A 271 9.77 26.80 6.10
N LEU A 272 9.31 27.86 5.43
CA LEU A 272 9.99 28.40 4.27
C LEU A 272 11.28 29.08 4.72
N SER A 273 12.40 28.69 4.13
CA SER A 273 13.69 29.33 4.33
C SER A 273 14.25 29.82 3.00
N ASP A 274 14.77 31.03 3.01
CA ASP A 274 15.62 31.53 1.94
C ASP A 274 16.98 30.86 2.11
N ASP A 275 17.29 29.92 1.23
CA ASP A 275 18.66 29.49 1.05
C ASP A 275 19.38 30.62 0.30
N ASN A 276 20.51 31.08 0.83
CA ASN A 276 21.34 32.21 0.32
C ASN A 276 21.75 32.12 -1.18
N THR A 277 21.22 31.14 -1.90
CA THR A 277 21.19 30.89 -3.34
C THR A 277 20.01 31.55 -4.07
N GLY A 278 19.05 32.17 -3.37
CA GLY A 278 17.87 32.82 -3.96
C GLY A 278 16.75 31.86 -4.38
N CYS A 279 16.81 30.61 -3.92
CA CYS A 279 15.73 29.63 -4.05
C CYS A 279 14.98 29.56 -2.72
N MET A 280 13.68 29.24 -2.76
CA MET A 280 12.92 28.97 -1.53
C MET A 280 13.00 27.47 -1.23
N SER A 281 13.68 27.11 -0.15
CA SER A 281 13.65 25.75 0.41
C SER A 281 12.62 25.65 1.52
N THR A 282 12.07 24.45 1.71
CA THR A 282 11.20 24.14 2.84
C THR A 282 11.98 23.29 3.82
N LYS A 283 12.15 23.76 5.05
CA LYS A 283 12.77 22.98 6.14
C LYS A 283 11.69 22.21 6.89
N PRO A 284 11.82 20.87 7.04
CA PRO A 284 10.84 20.08 7.78
C PRO A 284 10.82 20.46 9.26
N VAL A 285 9.62 20.67 9.80
CA VAL A 285 9.37 20.98 11.22
C VAL A 285 8.83 19.76 11.94
N GLY A 286 7.96 18.99 11.28
CA GLY A 286 7.34 17.84 11.91
C GLY A 286 6.34 17.15 11.00
N ILE A 287 5.77 16.07 11.52
CA ILE A 287 4.72 15.28 10.89
C ILE A 287 3.67 14.94 11.96
N GLU A 288 2.40 15.10 11.61
CA GLU A 288 1.25 14.74 12.44
C GLU A 288 0.47 13.61 11.77
N PHE A 289 -0.01 12.67 12.58
CA PHE A 289 -0.85 11.56 12.16
C PHE A 289 -2.22 11.67 12.82
N LYS A 290 -3.29 11.47 12.05
CA LYS A 290 -4.65 11.30 12.56
C LYS A 290 -5.28 10.09 11.87
N VAL A 291 -5.82 9.18 12.67
CA VAL A 291 -6.51 8.00 12.17
C VAL A 291 -8.01 8.18 12.36
N PHE A 292 -8.76 7.81 11.35
CA PHE A 292 -10.22 7.81 11.39
C PHE A 292 -10.73 6.43 10.98
N LYS A 293 -11.76 5.95 11.65
CA LYS A 293 -12.52 4.76 11.28
C LYS A 293 -13.78 5.20 10.54
N ALA A 294 -14.09 4.52 9.43
CA ALA A 294 -15.37 4.69 8.75
C ALA A 294 -16.51 4.14 9.63
N ASP A 295 -17.46 4.99 9.97
CA ASP A 295 -18.74 4.58 10.56
C ASP A 295 -19.82 4.68 9.49
N PHE A 296 -20.09 3.56 8.82
CA PHE A 296 -21.08 3.47 7.76
C PHE A 296 -22.52 3.69 8.25
N HIS A 297 -22.80 3.48 9.55
CA HIS A 297 -24.14 3.71 10.08
C HIS A 297 -24.45 5.20 10.20
N SER A 298 -23.46 5.99 10.62
CA SER A 298 -23.60 7.45 10.74
C SER A 298 -22.97 8.23 9.58
N ALA A 299 -22.58 7.54 8.51
CA ALA A 299 -21.98 8.07 7.29
C ALA A 299 -20.88 9.12 7.56
N ARG A 300 -19.97 8.83 8.50
CA ARG A 300 -18.90 9.76 8.91
C ARG A 300 -17.61 9.07 9.32
N TRP A 301 -16.55 9.87 9.32
CA TRP A 301 -15.24 9.49 9.86
C TRP A 301 -15.19 9.74 11.37
N VAL A 302 -14.87 8.70 12.15
CA VAL A 302 -14.73 8.77 13.61
C VAL A 302 -13.27 8.66 14.00
N GLY A 303 -12.74 9.65 14.71
CA GLY A 303 -11.33 9.68 15.14
C GLY A 303 -10.97 8.50 16.04
N VAL A 304 -9.81 7.90 15.81
CA VAL A 304 -9.26 6.78 16.57
C VAL A 304 -7.89 7.15 17.12
N THR A 305 -7.69 6.89 18.41
CA THR A 305 -6.43 7.17 19.12
C THR A 305 -5.63 5.92 19.45
N ASN A 306 -6.18 4.73 19.22
CA ASN A 306 -5.53 3.45 19.48
C ASN A 306 -5.94 2.41 18.43
N LEU A 307 -4.96 1.78 17.80
CA LEU A 307 -5.15 0.75 16.78
C LEU A 307 -5.25 -0.67 17.37
N GLY A 308 -4.92 -0.84 18.65
CA GLY A 308 -4.70 -2.14 19.28
C GLY A 308 -3.21 -2.51 19.31
N ASP A 309 -2.80 -3.24 20.36
CA ASP A 309 -1.41 -3.66 20.55
C ASP A 309 -0.98 -4.80 19.62
N ASP A 310 -1.92 -5.37 18.88
CA ASP A 310 -1.74 -6.47 17.95
C ASP A 310 -1.65 -6.06 16.48
N GLN A 311 -1.87 -4.78 16.13
CA GLN A 311 -1.81 -4.27 14.77
C GLN A 311 -0.76 -3.17 14.59
N ALA A 312 -0.08 -3.19 13.45
CA ALA A 312 0.73 -2.07 12.95
C ALA A 312 0.30 -1.72 11.52
N LEU A 313 0.13 -0.44 11.24
CA LEU A 313 -0.21 0.03 9.89
C LEU A 313 1.05 0.38 9.13
N TYR A 314 1.15 -0.07 7.89
CA TYR A 314 2.20 0.30 6.95
C TYR A 314 1.55 1.08 5.83
N ILE A 315 2.00 2.31 5.59
CA ILE A 315 1.38 3.23 4.65
C ILE A 315 2.41 3.83 3.68
N SER A 316 1.98 3.93 2.43
CA SER A 316 2.61 4.67 1.34
C SER A 316 1.55 4.91 0.26
N GLN A 317 1.87 5.79 -0.70
CA GLN A 317 1.04 6.09 -1.87
C GLN A 317 0.76 4.83 -2.70
N SER A 318 1.76 3.95 -2.81
CA SER A 318 1.68 2.74 -3.64
C SER A 318 0.94 1.60 -2.94
N SER A 319 1.23 1.34 -1.66
CA SER A 319 0.66 0.22 -0.94
C SER A 319 0.49 0.51 0.55
N SER A 320 -0.70 0.23 1.06
CA SER A 320 -1.04 0.43 2.47
C SER A 320 -1.77 -0.78 3.03
N GLN A 321 -1.35 -1.27 4.21
CA GLN A 321 -1.91 -2.49 4.80
C GLN A 321 -1.70 -2.54 6.33
N SER A 322 -2.67 -3.14 7.03
CA SER A 322 -2.56 -3.49 8.45
C SER A 322 -1.90 -4.86 8.63
N VAL A 323 -0.99 -4.99 9.59
CA VAL A 323 -0.27 -6.24 9.85
C VAL A 323 -0.45 -6.66 11.30
N CYS A 324 -0.87 -7.91 11.48
CA CYS A 324 -0.95 -8.54 12.79
C CYS A 324 0.46 -8.84 13.32
N VAL A 325 0.84 -8.15 14.40
CA VAL A 325 2.18 -8.23 15.00
C VAL A 325 2.25 -9.12 16.23
N SER A 326 1.08 -9.50 16.78
CA SER A 326 0.98 -10.35 17.97
C SER A 326 1.67 -11.72 17.86
N PRO A 327 1.67 -12.44 16.70
CA PRO A 327 2.36 -13.72 16.58
C PRO A 327 3.88 -13.60 16.77
N TYR A 328 4.42 -12.41 16.54
CA TYR A 328 5.86 -12.13 16.50
C TYR A 328 6.37 -11.38 17.73
N LYS A 329 5.50 -11.08 18.70
CA LYS A 329 5.81 -10.25 19.87
C LYS A 329 6.39 -8.88 19.49
N LEU A 330 6.03 -8.38 18.31
CA LEU A 330 6.38 -7.03 17.88
C LEU A 330 5.37 -6.04 18.47
N LYS A 331 5.77 -4.77 18.58
CA LYS A 331 4.90 -3.73 19.12
C LYS A 331 3.85 -3.32 18.08
N GLY A 332 2.58 -3.44 18.44
CA GLY A 332 1.48 -2.84 17.68
C GLY A 332 1.29 -1.37 18.04
N ASN A 333 0.10 -0.87 17.72
CA ASN A 333 -0.31 0.51 17.91
C ASN A 333 0.67 1.54 17.31
N CYS A 334 1.21 1.18 16.13
CA CYS A 334 2.22 1.97 15.42
C CYS A 334 1.83 2.15 13.94
N ILE A 335 2.29 3.26 13.35
CA ILE A 335 2.13 3.58 11.94
C ILE A 335 3.53 3.74 11.33
N PHE A 336 3.81 2.97 10.29
CA PHE A 336 5.03 3.00 9.50
C PHE A 336 4.74 3.75 8.20
N ILE A 337 5.28 4.96 8.06
CA ILE A 337 5.13 5.77 6.84
C ILE A 337 6.42 5.72 6.02
N LEU A 338 6.27 5.47 4.73
CA LEU A 338 7.38 5.42 3.79
C LEU A 338 7.71 6.79 3.20
N ASP A 339 8.99 6.98 2.86
CA ASP A 339 9.40 7.94 1.85
C ASP A 339 9.13 7.36 0.46
N ASP A 340 7.94 7.68 -0.05
CA ASP A 340 7.44 7.27 -1.37
C ASP A 340 7.64 8.35 -2.45
N GLY A 341 8.41 9.41 -2.15
CA GLY A 341 8.64 10.54 -3.07
C GLY A 341 7.49 11.54 -3.15
N THR A 342 6.37 11.34 -2.44
CA THR A 342 5.26 12.30 -2.47
C THR A 342 5.53 13.58 -1.68
N CYS A 343 6.51 13.57 -0.77
CA CYS A 343 6.87 14.71 0.08
C CYS A 343 8.38 14.94 0.13
N ASP A 344 9.02 15.10 -1.03
CA ASP A 344 10.48 15.21 -1.18
C ASP A 344 11.13 16.21 -0.23
N TRP A 345 10.52 17.39 -0.02
CA TRP A 345 11.08 18.41 0.86
C TRP A 345 11.13 17.98 2.33
N PHE A 346 10.22 17.09 2.77
CA PHE A 346 10.24 16.56 4.14
C PHE A 346 11.30 15.48 4.31
N TRP A 347 11.54 14.69 3.27
CA TRP A 347 12.49 13.58 3.29
C TRP A 347 13.91 13.99 2.90
N SER A 348 14.07 15.14 2.26
CA SER A 348 15.37 15.70 1.88
C SER A 348 16.34 15.77 3.06
N GLY A 349 17.51 15.16 2.87
CA GLY A 349 18.58 15.08 3.87
C GLY A 349 18.38 14.01 4.96
N LYS A 350 17.26 13.28 4.98
CA LYS A 350 17.07 12.14 5.88
C LYS A 350 17.77 10.91 5.35
N THR A 351 18.26 10.10 6.28
CA THR A 351 18.97 8.84 6.00
C THR A 351 18.05 7.62 6.05
N SER A 352 16.86 7.76 6.66
CA SER A 352 15.86 6.70 6.70
C SER A 352 14.84 6.87 5.59
N SER A 353 14.46 5.77 4.96
CA SER A 353 13.40 5.70 3.95
C SER A 353 12.01 5.53 4.57
N TYR A 354 11.89 5.51 5.90
CA TYR A 354 10.58 5.46 6.57
C TYR A 354 10.64 6.07 7.98
N ALA A 355 9.48 6.46 8.51
CA ALA A 355 9.30 6.89 9.89
C ALA A 355 8.29 5.99 10.60
N VAL A 356 8.43 5.87 11.91
CA VAL A 356 7.52 5.12 12.78
C VAL A 356 6.88 6.08 13.77
N HIS A 357 5.56 6.13 13.76
CA HIS A 357 4.76 6.88 14.71
C HIS A 357 4.11 5.91 15.70
N ARG A 358 4.31 6.15 17.00
CA ARG A 358 3.65 5.39 18.04
C ARG A 358 2.43 6.17 18.53
N MET A 359 1.25 5.57 18.37
CA MET A 359 -0.02 6.22 18.72
C MET A 359 -0.18 6.43 20.23
N SER A 360 0.46 5.60 21.06
CA SER A 360 0.30 5.65 22.53
C SER A 360 0.93 6.88 23.19
N ASP A 361 2.07 7.36 22.69
CA ASP A 361 2.79 8.53 23.23
C ASP A 361 2.90 9.68 22.22
N GLY A 362 2.43 9.48 20.98
CA GLY A 362 2.51 10.45 19.89
C GLY A 362 3.92 10.63 19.33
N GLY A 363 4.89 9.80 19.75
CA GLY A 363 6.29 9.92 19.34
C GLY A 363 6.50 9.43 17.91
N THR A 364 7.13 10.25 17.07
CA THR A 364 7.60 9.86 15.74
C THR A 364 9.12 9.78 15.72
N TYR A 365 9.66 8.68 15.23
CA TYR A 365 11.10 8.49 15.07
C TYR A 365 11.43 7.91 13.70
N LEU A 366 12.64 8.17 13.22
CA LEU A 366 13.17 7.68 11.95
C LEU A 366 14.16 6.56 12.26
N PRO A 367 13.77 5.28 12.12
CA PRO A 367 14.69 4.19 12.41
C PRO A 367 15.84 4.23 11.41
N MET A 368 17.07 4.19 11.91
CA MET A 368 18.20 3.90 11.04
C MET A 368 18.17 2.40 10.76
N PRO A 369 18.11 1.93 9.50
CA PRO A 369 18.50 0.56 9.24
C PRO A 369 19.94 0.38 9.75
N GLN A 370 20.27 -0.75 10.39
CA GLN A 370 21.67 -1.12 10.70
C GLN A 370 22.45 -1.52 9.43
N GLY A 371 22.20 -0.81 8.32
CA GLY A 371 22.79 -0.98 7.00
C GLY A 371 22.66 0.33 6.22
N SER A 372 23.77 0.82 5.67
CA SER A 372 23.81 2.06 4.92
C SER A 372 23.15 1.88 3.55
N PHE A 373 22.04 2.58 3.29
CA PHE A 373 21.62 2.82 1.91
C PHE A 373 21.71 4.31 1.58
N LYS A 374 22.88 4.71 1.06
CA LYS A 374 23.03 5.90 0.23
C LYS A 374 23.03 5.42 -1.22
N GLY A 375 21.96 5.68 -1.97
CA GLY A 375 21.89 5.19 -3.34
C GLY A 375 20.64 5.54 -4.13
N GLY A 376 20.47 6.81 -4.50
CA GLY A 376 20.00 7.19 -5.85
C GLY A 376 18.51 7.04 -6.23
N LYS A 377 17.91 8.20 -6.49
CA LYS A 377 16.92 8.53 -7.55
C LYS A 377 15.51 7.93 -7.54
N ALA A 378 15.16 6.93 -6.73
CA ALA A 378 13.79 6.44 -6.66
C ALA A 378 13.39 6.00 -5.23
N PRO A 379 12.12 6.18 -4.85
CA PRO A 379 11.65 5.87 -3.50
C PRO A 379 11.56 4.37 -3.25
N ALA A 380 11.73 3.98 -1.98
CA ALA A 380 11.52 2.61 -1.55
C ALA A 380 10.03 2.24 -1.63
N THR A 381 9.69 0.95 -1.47
CA THR A 381 8.30 0.51 -1.40
C THR A 381 8.07 -0.57 -0.33
N TRP A 382 6.86 -0.60 0.24
CA TRP A 382 6.41 -1.69 1.11
C TRP A 382 5.95 -2.85 0.24
N LEU A 383 6.44 -4.06 0.54
CA LEU A 383 5.92 -5.30 -0.01
C LEU A 383 5.38 -6.20 1.10
N PHE A 384 4.25 -6.84 0.83
CA PHE A 384 3.50 -7.62 1.80
C PHE A 384 3.46 -9.09 1.37
N PRO A 385 4.48 -9.90 1.71
CA PRO A 385 4.53 -11.30 1.28
C PRO A 385 3.38 -12.11 1.86
N SER A 386 2.83 -13.02 1.05
CA SER A 386 1.82 -13.98 1.46
C SER A 386 2.40 -15.11 2.32
N SER A 387 1.53 -15.87 3.00
CA SER A 387 1.93 -16.97 3.89
C SER A 387 2.33 -18.26 3.15
N THR A 388 2.04 -18.36 1.86
CA THR A 388 2.37 -19.49 0.99
C THR A 388 3.82 -19.44 0.53
N MET A 389 4.59 -20.47 0.85
CA MET A 389 5.98 -20.69 0.40
C MET A 389 6.09 -21.81 -0.63
#